data_AF-A0A315XTX6-F1
#
_entry.id   AF-A0A315XTX6-F1
#
_cell.length_a   1.000
_cell.length_b   1.000
_cell.length_c   1.000
_cell.angle_alpha   90.00
_cell.angle_beta   90.00
_cell.angle_gamma   90.00
#
_symmetry.space_group_name_H-M   'P 1'
#
loop_
_entity.id
_entity.type
_entity.pdbx_description
1 polymer ?
#
loop_
_entity_poly.entity_id
_entity_poly.type
_entity_poly.pdbx_seq_one_letter_code
_entity_poly.pdbx_strand_id
1 'polypeptide(L)'
;MKSVLIILIAIILLISITGTVQNGSDNSMNNTSSILEDTNFILNSDLERGTTVPLNWTFVDQGGNTPAWDSVSHSGSRSIKISIPGTTNNISGYPQSDIIDAQPLTTYKASVWGKTQNAGGANTPDVRVVELDENKTWIRQTNIPAFARGTNDWTQKTIEFQTHSNTRYLYLNANIWNGYGNFWLDDAELRMNDAPTPNVTDEFMNGDWKTNWVIDSPAANLIPTDYTENGKSDLILFTLPIGAQSDEDGTNKIMTKGGDILSYGTYEARFKLADVDFQNNKTGVYVGMGLWNFNGPKQQEVMMGFFYEPGENDYIEILTTKNRARDDSNDPDNKHHSKIVDPDVVLENFSGKFRTIKLVYEPGKVSGYLDDNLILTKTDLIPSEPMTLVIGTRVTGGRLSSNLKVIWDYVKITYEVPPLKKNFDVYFIGGTKNPNGLVIMKNVINGIYTLDDVSQLVREKLRKMKS
;
A
#
# COMPACT_ATOMS: atom_id res chain seq x y z
N MET A 1 -66.03 -34.19 39.27
CA MET A 1 -64.71 -34.30 39.94
C MET A 1 -63.70 -34.90 38.98
N LYS A 2 -63.08 -34.06 38.13
CA LYS A 2 -61.89 -34.34 37.27
C LYS A 2 -61.60 -33.10 36.39
N SER A 3 -61.60 -31.89 36.95
CA SER A 3 -61.34 -30.66 36.18
C SER A 3 -60.81 -29.47 37.00
N VAL A 4 -60.12 -29.70 38.12
CA VAL A 4 -59.56 -28.58 38.95
C VAL A 4 -58.05 -28.73 39.21
N LEU A 5 -57.38 -29.73 38.61
CA LEU A 5 -55.93 -29.98 38.79
C LEU A 5 -55.09 -29.68 37.54
N ILE A 6 -55.49 -28.71 36.71
CA ILE A 6 -54.69 -28.26 35.55
C ILE A 6 -54.41 -26.74 35.57
N ILE A 7 -54.94 -25.99 36.54
CA ILE A 7 -54.72 -24.53 36.62
C ILE A 7 -53.71 -24.13 37.72
N LEU A 8 -53.10 -25.09 38.43
CA LEU A 8 -52.08 -24.80 39.44
C LEU A 8 -50.64 -25.17 39.06
N ILE A 9 -50.37 -25.47 37.78
CA ILE A 9 -49.01 -25.69 37.23
C ILE A 9 -48.58 -24.56 36.28
N ALA A 10 -49.46 -23.59 35.98
CA ALA A 10 -49.15 -22.45 35.12
C ALA A 10 -48.76 -21.15 35.87
N ILE A 11 -48.71 -21.16 37.21
CA ILE A 11 -48.42 -19.95 38.04
C ILE A 11 -47.15 -20.12 38.89
N ILE A 12 -46.44 -21.25 38.77
CA ILE A 12 -45.08 -21.44 39.34
C ILE A 12 -44.13 -21.77 38.18
N LEU A 13 -44.03 -20.86 37.22
CA LEU A 13 -42.90 -20.75 36.30
C LEU A 13 -42.73 -19.31 35.79
N LEU A 14 -43.02 -18.34 36.66
CA LEU A 14 -42.52 -16.97 36.58
C LEU A 14 -41.78 -16.72 37.89
N ILE A 15 -40.58 -16.15 37.82
CA ILE A 15 -39.59 -15.97 38.89
C ILE A 15 -38.58 -17.12 38.98
N SER A 16 -37.56 -17.11 38.10
CA SER A 16 -36.13 -17.20 38.47
C SER A 16 -35.23 -17.39 37.24
N ILE A 17 -34.99 -16.32 36.47
CA ILE A 17 -33.71 -16.14 35.78
C ILE A 17 -33.37 -14.65 35.90
N THR A 18 -32.54 -14.30 36.87
CA THR A 18 -31.80 -13.03 36.88
C THR A 18 -30.77 -13.11 35.76
N GLY A 19 -31.18 -12.70 34.56
CA GLY A 19 -30.28 -12.42 33.46
C GLY A 19 -29.67 -11.04 33.64
N THR A 20 -28.41 -11.00 34.02
CA THR A 20 -27.55 -9.82 34.00
C THR A 20 -27.59 -9.23 32.59
N VAL A 21 -28.08 -8.00 32.44
CA VAL A 21 -27.98 -7.24 31.18
C VAL A 21 -26.53 -6.84 31.02
N GLN A 22 -25.75 -7.64 30.30
CA GLN A 22 -24.53 -7.14 29.67
C GLN A 22 -24.95 -6.32 28.45
N ASN A 23 -24.63 -5.03 28.48
CA ASN A 23 -24.55 -4.19 27.30
C ASN A 23 -23.48 -4.77 26.36
N GLY A 24 -23.89 -5.66 25.46
CA GLY A 24 -23.10 -6.06 24.31
C GLY A 24 -23.23 -4.98 23.25
N SER A 25 -22.22 -4.10 23.16
CA SER A 25 -22.00 -3.29 21.97
C SER A 25 -21.67 -4.22 20.81
N ASP A 26 -22.64 -4.49 19.93
CA ASP A 26 -22.40 -5.18 18.67
C ASP A 26 -21.61 -4.25 17.74
N ASN A 27 -20.28 -4.23 17.93
CA ASN A 27 -19.30 -3.77 16.98
C ASN A 27 -19.06 -4.88 15.93
N SER A 28 -20.11 -5.24 15.19
CA SER A 28 -20.05 -6.19 14.07
C SER A 28 -20.13 -5.42 12.74
N MET A 29 -19.23 -4.46 12.55
CA MET A 29 -18.86 -3.98 11.22
C MET A 29 -17.34 -3.94 11.19
N ASN A 30 -16.76 -4.46 10.10
CA ASN A 30 -15.34 -4.62 9.77
C ASN A 30 -14.80 -6.05 9.97
N ASN A 31 -15.31 -7.01 9.20
CA ASN A 31 -14.52 -8.17 8.82
C ASN A 31 -14.73 -8.55 7.34
N THR A 32 -14.73 -7.54 6.46
CA THR A 32 -14.74 -7.74 5.01
C THR A 32 -13.34 -7.90 4.42
N SER A 33 -12.28 -7.65 5.20
CA SER A 33 -10.90 -7.77 4.74
C SER A 33 -10.44 -9.22 4.57
N SER A 34 -11.04 -10.18 5.28
CA SER A 34 -10.59 -11.59 5.24
C SER A 34 -11.11 -12.40 4.04
N ILE A 35 -12.00 -11.85 3.21
CA ILE A 35 -12.62 -12.62 2.10
C ILE A 35 -11.72 -12.66 0.86
N LEU A 36 -10.82 -11.68 0.69
CA LEU A 36 -9.89 -11.65 -0.44
C LEU A 36 -8.67 -12.57 -0.24
N GLU A 37 -8.21 -12.77 0.99
CA GLU A 37 -7.06 -13.65 1.30
C GLU A 37 -7.33 -15.14 0.97
N ASP A 38 -8.58 -15.59 1.14
CA ASP A 38 -8.94 -16.99 0.93
C ASP A 38 -9.34 -17.32 -0.52
N THR A 39 -9.38 -16.34 -1.42
CA THR A 39 -9.79 -16.59 -2.81
C THR A 39 -8.60 -17.00 -3.69
N ASN A 40 -8.62 -18.22 -4.21
CA ASN A 40 -7.71 -18.64 -5.28
C ASN A 40 -8.16 -18.03 -6.62
N PHE A 41 -7.28 -17.29 -7.30
CA PHE A 41 -7.58 -16.68 -8.59
C PHE A 41 -7.50 -17.67 -9.77
N ILE A 42 -6.88 -18.83 -9.59
CA ILE A 42 -6.89 -19.89 -10.61
C ILE A 42 -8.25 -20.60 -10.57
N LEU A 43 -9.06 -20.37 -11.59
CA LEU A 43 -10.35 -21.07 -11.73
C LEU A 43 -10.13 -22.54 -12.07
N ASN A 44 -10.92 -23.43 -11.47
CA ASN A 44 -10.80 -24.89 -11.66
C ASN A 44 -9.36 -25.38 -11.38
N SER A 45 -8.81 -24.93 -10.25
CA SER A 45 -7.45 -25.22 -9.80
C SER A 45 -7.19 -26.69 -9.50
N ASP A 46 -8.23 -27.41 -9.10
CA ASP A 46 -8.28 -28.85 -8.85
C ASP A 46 -8.46 -29.67 -10.13
N LEU A 47 -8.67 -29.01 -11.27
CA LEU A 47 -8.71 -29.62 -12.61
C LEU A 47 -9.81 -30.69 -12.79
N GLU A 48 -10.84 -30.72 -11.93
CA GLU A 48 -11.87 -31.76 -11.95
C GLU A 48 -13.00 -31.51 -12.95
N ARG A 49 -13.08 -30.30 -13.50
CA ARG A 49 -14.12 -29.92 -14.46
C ARG A 49 -13.53 -29.77 -15.85
N GLY A 50 -14.16 -30.37 -16.86
CA GLY A 50 -13.69 -30.34 -18.24
C GLY A 50 -14.26 -31.47 -19.08
N THR A 51 -13.77 -31.63 -20.31
CA THR A 51 -14.12 -32.77 -21.17
C THR A 51 -12.87 -33.48 -21.71
N THR A 52 -12.11 -32.81 -22.56
CA THR A 52 -10.79 -33.24 -23.05
C THR A 52 -9.66 -32.37 -22.53
N VAL A 53 -9.99 -31.16 -22.10
CA VAL A 53 -9.14 -30.16 -21.47
C VAL A 53 -9.90 -29.65 -20.24
N PRO A 54 -9.22 -29.38 -19.10
CA PRO A 54 -9.87 -28.74 -17.96
C PRO A 54 -10.49 -27.40 -18.36
N LEU A 55 -11.64 -27.06 -17.78
CA LEU A 55 -12.26 -25.75 -17.94
C LEU A 55 -11.31 -24.66 -17.42
N ASN A 56 -11.23 -23.51 -18.10
CA ASN A 56 -10.33 -22.38 -17.81
C ASN A 56 -8.84 -22.68 -18.03
N TRP A 57 -8.55 -23.72 -18.81
CA TRP A 57 -7.21 -24.05 -19.26
C TRP A 57 -7.21 -24.25 -20.78
N THR A 58 -6.12 -23.84 -21.40
CA THR A 58 -5.84 -24.06 -22.83
C THR A 58 -4.61 -24.94 -22.96
N PHE A 59 -4.68 -25.97 -23.79
CA PHE A 59 -3.51 -26.78 -24.15
C PHE A 59 -2.96 -26.34 -25.49
N VAL A 60 -1.68 -25.97 -25.51
CA VAL A 60 -0.96 -25.59 -26.72
C VAL A 60 -0.10 -26.76 -27.16
N ASP A 61 -0.32 -27.24 -28.39
CA ASP A 61 0.56 -28.24 -29.02
C ASP A 61 1.88 -27.60 -29.46
N GLN A 62 2.97 -28.32 -29.25
CA GLN A 62 4.26 -27.96 -29.81
C GLN A 62 4.96 -29.21 -30.32
N GLY A 63 5.06 -29.34 -31.64
CA GLY A 63 5.73 -30.46 -32.28
C GLY A 63 5.05 -31.82 -32.02
N GLY A 64 3.73 -31.84 -31.83
CA GLY A 64 2.96 -33.05 -31.53
C GLY A 64 2.99 -33.50 -30.06
N ASN A 65 3.59 -32.70 -29.16
CA ASN A 65 3.65 -32.99 -27.73
C ASN A 65 2.55 -32.23 -26.96
N THR A 66 1.27 -32.44 -27.31
CA THR A 66 0.15 -31.78 -26.63
C THR A 66 0.02 -32.29 -25.18
N PRO A 67 -0.20 -31.40 -24.18
CA PRO A 67 -0.59 -31.84 -22.84
C PRO A 67 -1.87 -32.69 -22.85
N ALA A 68 -2.05 -33.51 -21.82
CA ALA A 68 -3.21 -34.39 -21.66
C ALA A 68 -3.88 -34.19 -20.30
N TRP A 69 -5.20 -34.31 -20.26
CA TRP A 69 -5.97 -34.35 -19.03
C TRP A 69 -5.99 -35.80 -18.50
N ASP A 70 -5.14 -36.06 -17.51
CA ASP A 70 -4.72 -37.41 -17.10
C ASP A 70 -5.43 -37.84 -15.81
N SER A 71 -5.38 -39.14 -15.50
CA SER A 71 -6.03 -39.71 -14.30
C SER A 71 -5.05 -39.96 -13.14
N VAL A 72 -3.76 -39.68 -13.31
CA VAL A 72 -2.79 -39.65 -12.22
C VAL A 72 -2.86 -38.28 -11.57
N SER A 73 -3.52 -38.16 -10.44
CA SER A 73 -3.76 -36.87 -9.76
C SER A 73 -3.15 -36.81 -8.37
N HIS A 74 -3.03 -35.59 -7.84
CA HIS A 74 -2.67 -35.34 -6.45
C HIS A 74 -3.94 -35.35 -5.59
N SER A 75 -4.94 -34.56 -5.99
CA SER A 75 -6.28 -34.56 -5.42
C SER A 75 -7.31 -35.02 -6.46
N GLY A 76 -8.56 -35.23 -6.06
CA GLY A 76 -9.63 -35.57 -7.00
C GLY A 76 -9.35 -36.80 -7.88
N SER A 77 -9.64 -36.68 -9.17
CA SER A 77 -9.54 -37.75 -10.18
C SER A 77 -8.76 -37.34 -11.43
N ARG A 78 -8.32 -36.08 -11.51
CA ARG A 78 -7.72 -35.49 -12.72
C ARG A 78 -6.51 -34.64 -12.41
N SER A 79 -5.62 -34.54 -13.39
CA SER A 79 -4.52 -33.57 -13.40
C SER A 79 -4.13 -33.24 -14.83
N ILE A 80 -3.19 -32.32 -15.03
CA ILE A 80 -2.60 -32.09 -16.35
C ILE A 80 -1.26 -32.81 -16.45
N LYS A 81 -1.11 -33.64 -17.47
CA LYS A 81 0.15 -34.30 -17.84
C LYS A 81 0.81 -33.63 -19.03
N ILE A 82 2.10 -33.36 -18.89
CA ILE A 82 3.01 -32.94 -19.95
C ILE A 82 3.99 -34.08 -20.18
N SER A 83 4.13 -34.52 -21.44
CA SER A 83 4.94 -35.69 -21.77
C SER A 83 5.81 -35.45 -22.98
N ILE A 84 7.07 -35.87 -22.88
CA ILE A 84 7.99 -36.04 -24.00
C ILE A 84 8.52 -37.47 -23.91
N PRO A 85 8.14 -38.36 -24.84
CA PRO A 85 8.54 -39.76 -24.78
C PRO A 85 10.04 -39.95 -25.09
N GLY A 86 10.62 -41.04 -24.59
CA GLY A 86 12.02 -41.38 -24.81
C GLY A 86 12.99 -40.61 -23.92
N THR A 87 14.23 -40.48 -24.37
CA THR A 87 15.36 -39.88 -23.61
C THR A 87 16.09 -38.79 -24.40
N THR A 88 15.52 -38.33 -25.49
CA THR A 88 16.07 -37.23 -26.31
C THR A 88 15.45 -35.91 -25.87
N ASN A 89 16.29 -34.90 -25.67
CA ASN A 89 15.82 -33.55 -25.34
C ASN A 89 14.87 -33.04 -26.43
N ASN A 90 13.69 -32.60 -26.01
CA ASN A 90 12.72 -31.94 -26.88
C ASN A 90 12.01 -30.82 -26.10
N ILE A 91 11.10 -30.12 -26.77
CA ILE A 91 10.22 -29.13 -26.16
C ILE A 91 8.80 -29.68 -26.20
N SER A 92 8.14 -29.72 -25.03
CA SER A 92 6.74 -30.10 -24.94
C SER A 92 5.84 -28.96 -25.38
N GLY A 93 4.59 -29.27 -25.71
CA GLY A 93 3.50 -28.30 -25.58
C GLY A 93 3.31 -27.87 -24.12
N TYR A 94 2.35 -26.99 -23.87
CA TYR A 94 2.13 -26.45 -22.52
C TYR A 94 0.65 -26.18 -22.24
N PRO A 95 0.17 -26.48 -21.02
CA PRO A 95 -1.05 -25.91 -20.51
C PRO A 95 -0.84 -24.45 -20.13
N GLN A 96 -1.91 -23.68 -20.28
CA GLN A 96 -1.99 -22.30 -19.84
C GLN A 96 -3.33 -22.12 -19.12
N SER A 97 -3.32 -21.51 -17.93
CA SER A 97 -4.57 -21.07 -17.31
C SER A 97 -5.20 -19.94 -18.13
N ASP A 98 -6.45 -19.61 -17.81
CA ASP A 98 -7.03 -18.34 -18.23
C ASP A 98 -6.21 -17.15 -17.72
N ILE A 99 -6.44 -16.01 -18.38
CA ILE A 99 -5.83 -14.73 -18.02
C ILE A 99 -6.58 -14.16 -16.82
N ILE A 100 -5.83 -13.76 -15.80
CA ILE A 100 -6.30 -13.30 -14.50
C ILE A 100 -6.00 -11.81 -14.38
N ASP A 101 -7.00 -10.99 -14.01
CA ASP A 101 -6.77 -9.59 -13.67
C ASP A 101 -5.82 -9.48 -12.46
N ALA A 102 -4.83 -8.60 -12.57
CA ALA A 102 -3.85 -8.39 -11.52
C ALA A 102 -3.62 -6.89 -11.26
N GLN A 103 -3.24 -6.61 -10.03
CA GLN A 103 -2.83 -5.29 -9.57
C GLN A 103 -1.32 -5.09 -9.78
N PRO A 104 -0.89 -3.93 -10.30
CA PRO A 104 0.52 -3.63 -10.54
C PRO A 104 1.29 -3.51 -9.22
N LEU A 105 2.50 -4.07 -9.22
CA LEU A 105 3.41 -4.20 -8.08
C LEU A 105 2.77 -4.68 -6.76
N THR A 106 1.75 -5.51 -6.86
CA THR A 106 1.18 -6.22 -5.72
C THR A 106 1.91 -7.54 -5.53
N THR A 107 2.05 -7.97 -4.27
CA THR A 107 2.65 -9.26 -3.94
C THR A 107 1.63 -10.38 -4.07
N TYR A 108 1.99 -11.42 -4.79
CA TYR A 108 1.20 -12.64 -4.93
C TYR A 108 1.99 -13.84 -4.43
N LYS A 109 1.26 -14.85 -4.00
CA LYS A 109 1.78 -16.18 -3.70
C LYS A 109 1.20 -17.15 -4.70
N ALA A 110 2.08 -17.81 -5.45
CA ALA A 110 1.70 -18.89 -6.36
C ALA A 110 2.21 -20.22 -5.83
N SER A 111 1.38 -21.26 -5.91
CA SER A 111 1.78 -22.63 -5.59
C SER A 111 1.20 -23.65 -6.56
N VAL A 112 1.86 -24.80 -6.68
CA VAL A 112 1.38 -25.91 -7.51
C VAL A 112 1.94 -27.23 -6.99
N TRP A 113 1.14 -28.29 -7.04
CA TRP A 113 1.63 -29.65 -6.81
C TRP A 113 2.15 -30.22 -8.11
N GLY A 114 3.34 -30.84 -8.07
CA GLY A 114 3.92 -31.46 -9.24
C GLY A 114 4.54 -32.82 -8.96
N LYS A 115 4.45 -33.72 -9.95
CA LYS A 115 5.00 -35.07 -9.93
C LYS A 115 5.81 -35.33 -11.20
N THR A 116 6.93 -36.01 -11.08
CA THR A 116 7.77 -36.36 -12.25
C THR A 116 7.96 -37.87 -12.38
N GLN A 117 8.04 -38.35 -13.62
CA GLN A 117 8.40 -39.74 -13.91
C GLN A 117 9.37 -39.77 -15.08
N ASN A 118 10.53 -40.38 -14.86
CA ASN A 118 11.63 -40.46 -15.83
C ASN A 118 11.98 -39.09 -16.43
N ALA A 119 11.82 -38.01 -15.66
CA ALA A 119 12.12 -36.66 -16.12
C ALA A 119 13.64 -36.48 -16.26
N GLY A 120 14.11 -36.01 -17.40
CA GLY A 120 15.54 -35.87 -17.65
C GLY A 120 15.86 -34.86 -18.75
N GLY A 121 17.12 -34.86 -19.17
CA GLY A 121 17.61 -33.98 -20.22
C GLY A 121 18.38 -32.76 -19.72
N ALA A 122 18.43 -31.70 -20.52
CA ALA A 122 19.22 -30.50 -20.21
C ALA A 122 18.54 -29.63 -19.15
N ASN A 123 17.22 -29.55 -19.13
CA ASN A 123 16.47 -28.80 -18.12
C ASN A 123 15.43 -29.67 -17.41
N THR A 124 14.97 -29.19 -16.27
CA THR A 124 13.87 -29.76 -15.50
C THR A 124 12.52 -29.29 -16.03
N PRO A 125 11.42 -30.02 -15.75
CA PRO A 125 10.07 -29.48 -15.86
C PRO A 125 9.93 -28.21 -15.01
N ASP A 126 9.15 -27.26 -15.51
CA ASP A 126 9.06 -25.91 -14.93
C ASP A 126 7.62 -25.38 -15.01
N VAL A 127 7.25 -24.58 -14.02
CA VAL A 127 5.94 -23.90 -13.91
C VAL A 127 6.20 -22.43 -13.65
N ARG A 128 5.48 -21.56 -14.34
CA ARG A 128 5.75 -20.12 -14.34
C ARG A 128 4.48 -19.33 -14.21
N VAL A 129 4.60 -18.20 -13.51
CA VAL A 129 3.63 -17.12 -13.60
C VAL A 129 4.14 -16.11 -14.61
N VAL A 130 3.32 -15.80 -15.61
CA VAL A 130 3.63 -14.84 -16.66
C VAL A 130 2.87 -13.55 -16.41
N GLU A 131 3.56 -12.42 -16.54
CA GLU A 131 3.01 -11.09 -16.39
C GLU A 131 2.78 -10.44 -17.76
N LEU A 132 1.59 -9.87 -17.94
CA LEU A 132 1.19 -9.15 -19.14
C LEU A 132 0.78 -7.71 -18.83
N ASP A 133 0.99 -6.81 -19.79
CA ASP A 133 0.48 -5.43 -19.71
C ASP A 133 -1.00 -5.31 -20.11
N GLU A 134 -1.54 -4.09 -20.11
CA GLU A 134 -2.93 -3.79 -20.50
C GLU A 134 -3.29 -4.26 -21.92
N ASN A 135 -2.30 -4.33 -22.81
CA ASN A 135 -2.45 -4.78 -24.19
C ASN A 135 -2.22 -6.29 -24.34
N LYS A 136 -2.08 -7.01 -23.21
CA LYS A 136 -1.73 -8.45 -23.13
C LYS A 136 -0.34 -8.76 -23.72
N THR A 137 0.56 -7.78 -23.76
CA THR A 137 1.94 -7.98 -24.17
C THR A 137 2.74 -8.58 -23.02
N TRP A 138 3.59 -9.56 -23.32
CA TRP A 138 4.48 -10.18 -22.33
C TRP A 138 5.44 -9.15 -21.72
N ILE A 139 5.46 -9.07 -20.40
CA ILE A 139 6.41 -8.24 -19.64
C ILE A 139 7.57 -9.09 -19.16
N ARG A 140 7.26 -10.12 -18.36
CA ARG A 140 8.23 -11.06 -17.80
C ARG A 140 7.55 -12.34 -17.31
N GLN A 141 8.36 -13.29 -16.87
CA GLN A 141 7.91 -14.50 -16.20
C GLN A 141 8.68 -14.72 -14.89
N THR A 142 8.03 -15.32 -13.91
CA THR A 142 8.62 -15.76 -12.65
C THR A 142 8.45 -17.27 -12.54
N ASN A 143 9.56 -18.00 -12.39
CA ASN A 143 9.54 -19.44 -12.25
C ASN A 143 9.20 -19.82 -10.80
N ILE A 144 8.24 -20.74 -10.64
CA ILE A 144 8.07 -21.49 -9.38
C ILE A 144 9.30 -22.39 -9.21
N PRO A 145 9.81 -22.65 -7.98
CA PRO A 145 10.98 -23.49 -7.79
C PRO A 145 10.89 -24.82 -8.55
N ALA A 146 11.96 -25.15 -9.29
CA ALA A 146 11.95 -26.24 -10.26
C ALA A 146 11.63 -27.61 -9.66
N PHE A 147 11.00 -28.46 -10.46
CA PHE A 147 10.72 -29.86 -10.11
C PHE A 147 11.90 -30.75 -10.46
N ALA A 148 12.27 -31.65 -9.55
CA ALA A 148 13.47 -32.48 -9.70
C ALA A 148 13.37 -33.44 -10.90
N ARG A 149 14.53 -33.75 -11.49
CA ARG A 149 14.69 -34.85 -12.47
C ARG A 149 14.44 -36.20 -11.80
N GLY A 150 14.22 -37.22 -12.62
CA GLY A 150 13.98 -38.59 -12.22
C GLY A 150 12.50 -38.91 -12.05
N THR A 151 12.23 -39.86 -11.15
CA THR A 151 10.88 -40.26 -10.77
C THR A 151 10.66 -39.87 -9.32
N ASN A 152 9.80 -38.88 -9.09
CA ASN A 152 9.54 -38.30 -7.79
C ASN A 152 8.04 -38.32 -7.53
N ASP A 153 7.66 -38.40 -6.25
CA ASP A 153 6.26 -38.28 -5.88
C ASP A 153 5.77 -36.83 -5.92
N TRP A 154 4.47 -36.62 -5.71
CA TRP A 154 3.86 -35.30 -5.62
C TRP A 154 4.57 -34.42 -4.58
N THR A 155 4.93 -33.21 -4.97
CA THR A 155 5.50 -32.19 -4.07
C THR A 155 4.90 -30.84 -4.41
N GLN A 156 4.54 -30.05 -3.39
CA GLN A 156 4.14 -28.67 -3.60
C GLN A 156 5.37 -27.77 -3.74
N LYS A 157 5.32 -26.86 -4.70
CA LYS A 157 6.29 -25.76 -4.82
C LYS A 157 5.54 -24.44 -4.75
N THR A 158 6.15 -23.47 -4.09
CA THR A 158 5.54 -22.18 -3.79
C THR A 158 6.56 -21.07 -4.05
N ILE A 159 6.07 -19.94 -4.54
CA ILE A 159 6.85 -18.71 -4.72
C ILE A 159 6.01 -17.53 -4.25
N GLU A 160 6.68 -16.54 -3.67
CA GLU A 160 6.11 -15.20 -3.49
C GLU A 160 6.82 -14.26 -4.45
N PHE A 161 6.05 -13.42 -5.15
CA PHE A 161 6.59 -12.49 -6.12
C PHE A 161 5.76 -11.21 -6.13
N GLN A 162 6.43 -10.08 -6.37
CA GLN A 162 5.78 -8.80 -6.60
C GLN A 162 5.65 -8.57 -8.09
N THR A 163 4.48 -8.16 -8.59
CA THR A 163 4.26 -7.85 -10.02
C THR A 163 5.06 -6.62 -10.49
N HIS A 164 5.15 -6.41 -11.80
CA HIS A 164 5.75 -5.21 -12.38
C HIS A 164 4.77 -4.01 -12.33
N SER A 165 5.29 -2.78 -12.46
CA SER A 165 4.47 -1.54 -12.44
C SER A 165 3.44 -1.43 -13.55
N ASN A 166 3.63 -2.20 -14.61
CA ASN A 166 2.79 -2.18 -15.80
C ASN A 166 1.97 -3.46 -15.91
N THR A 167 2.03 -4.34 -14.92
CA THR A 167 1.31 -5.61 -14.94
C THR A 167 -0.17 -5.34 -14.76
N ARG A 168 -0.95 -5.84 -15.73
CA ARG A 168 -2.41 -5.83 -15.67
C ARG A 168 -2.98 -7.23 -15.60
N TYR A 169 -2.26 -8.21 -16.13
CA TYR A 169 -2.73 -9.59 -16.11
C TYR A 169 -1.64 -10.58 -15.73
N LEU A 170 -2.08 -11.71 -15.18
CA LEU A 170 -1.28 -12.88 -14.88
C LEU A 170 -1.86 -14.11 -15.59
N TYR A 171 -1.03 -15.10 -15.87
CA TYR A 171 -1.48 -16.46 -16.11
C TYR A 171 -0.39 -17.45 -15.69
N LEU A 172 -0.77 -18.70 -15.44
CA LEU A 172 0.16 -19.77 -15.12
C LEU A 172 0.35 -20.67 -16.35
N ASN A 173 1.60 -21.05 -16.65
CA ASN A 173 1.91 -22.08 -17.64
C ASN A 173 2.97 -23.05 -17.15
N ALA A 174 3.07 -24.19 -17.80
CA ALA A 174 4.05 -25.21 -17.45
C ALA A 174 4.58 -25.92 -18.70
N ASN A 175 5.86 -26.31 -18.71
CA ASN A 175 6.41 -27.08 -19.83
C ASN A 175 7.65 -27.89 -19.42
N ILE A 176 8.09 -28.74 -20.36
CA ILE A 176 9.42 -29.35 -20.37
C ILE A 176 10.16 -28.74 -21.55
N TRP A 177 11.18 -27.91 -21.28
CA TRP A 177 11.98 -27.25 -22.31
C TRP A 177 13.36 -27.91 -22.44
N ASN A 178 13.72 -28.45 -23.61
CA ASN A 178 14.97 -29.21 -23.80
C ASN A 178 15.14 -30.34 -22.77
N GLY A 179 14.07 -31.06 -22.48
CA GLY A 179 14.05 -32.19 -21.56
C GLY A 179 13.25 -33.36 -22.13
N TYR A 180 13.02 -34.38 -21.30
CA TYR A 180 12.14 -35.50 -21.61
C TYR A 180 11.46 -36.04 -20.35
N GLY A 181 10.53 -36.98 -20.51
CA GLY A 181 9.82 -37.67 -19.43
C GLY A 181 8.38 -37.18 -19.26
N ASN A 182 7.77 -37.55 -18.14
CA ASN A 182 6.43 -37.12 -17.76
C ASN A 182 6.50 -36.15 -16.58
N PHE A 183 5.69 -35.10 -16.67
CA PHE A 183 5.45 -34.14 -15.59
C PHE A 183 3.94 -33.95 -15.43
N TRP A 184 3.43 -34.13 -14.22
CA TRP A 184 2.05 -33.81 -13.89
C TRP A 184 2.02 -32.59 -12.98
N LEU A 185 1.00 -31.76 -13.15
CA LEU A 185 0.69 -30.67 -12.24
C LEU A 185 -0.79 -30.71 -11.81
N ASP A 186 -1.04 -30.29 -10.58
CA ASP A 186 -2.35 -30.31 -9.95
C ASP A 186 -2.46 -29.24 -8.86
N ASP A 187 -3.68 -28.95 -8.41
CA ASP A 187 -3.99 -28.02 -7.30
C ASP A 187 -3.24 -26.69 -7.39
N ALA A 188 -3.35 -26.02 -8.54
CA ALA A 188 -2.65 -24.75 -8.80
C ALA A 188 -3.30 -23.58 -8.06
N GLU A 189 -2.52 -22.84 -7.27
CA GLU A 189 -3.00 -21.68 -6.54
C GLU A 189 -2.28 -20.40 -6.96
N LEU A 190 -3.05 -19.32 -7.08
CA LEU A 190 -2.56 -17.96 -7.15
C LEU A 190 -3.42 -17.11 -6.22
N ARG A 191 -2.80 -16.54 -5.19
CA ARG A 191 -3.47 -15.70 -4.20
C ARG A 191 -2.75 -14.36 -4.12
N MET A 192 -3.51 -13.31 -3.88
CA MET A 192 -2.92 -12.05 -3.43
C MET A 192 -2.42 -12.33 -2.01
N ASN A 193 -1.12 -12.19 -1.78
CA ASN A 193 -0.69 -12.04 -0.38
C ASN A 193 -1.18 -10.65 -0.01
N ASP A 194 -1.94 -10.53 1.07
CA ASP A 194 -2.30 -9.21 1.59
C ASP A 194 -1.04 -8.35 1.56
N ALA A 195 -1.18 -7.17 0.95
CA ALA A 195 -0.25 -6.09 1.24
C ALA A 195 -0.07 -6.12 2.76
N PRO A 196 1.17 -6.16 3.30
CA PRO A 196 1.38 -6.33 4.74
C PRO A 196 0.37 -5.44 5.43
N THR A 197 -0.53 -6.05 6.21
CA THR A 197 -1.68 -5.36 6.81
C THR A 197 -1.14 -4.03 7.27
N PRO A 198 -1.62 -2.88 6.75
CA PRO A 198 -1.01 -1.61 7.07
C PRO A 198 -1.01 -1.58 8.58
N ASN A 199 0.18 -1.64 9.19
CA ASN A 199 0.25 -1.44 10.62
C ASN A 199 -0.34 -0.05 10.77
N VAL A 200 -1.54 0.04 11.32
CA VAL A 200 -2.09 1.30 11.79
C VAL A 200 -1.22 1.63 12.99
N THR A 201 -0.04 2.15 12.71
CA THR A 201 0.80 2.79 13.69
C THR A 201 0.20 4.17 13.85
N ASP A 202 -0.33 4.45 15.05
CA ASP A 202 -0.52 5.83 15.49
C ASP A 202 0.89 6.46 15.63
N GLU A 203 1.60 6.69 14.52
CA GLU A 203 3.02 7.07 14.49
C GLU A 203 3.30 8.42 15.16
N PHE A 204 2.25 9.20 15.39
CA PHE A 204 2.33 10.51 16.00
C PHE A 204 2.11 10.50 17.52
N MET A 205 1.44 9.48 18.06
CA MET A 205 0.97 9.45 19.46
C MET A 205 1.58 8.25 20.20
N ASN A 206 2.01 8.45 21.46
CA ASN A 206 2.92 7.62 22.28
C ASN A 206 4.39 8.09 22.36
N GLY A 207 4.70 9.32 21.92
CA GLY A 207 6.03 9.92 22.05
C GLY A 207 6.97 9.70 20.85
N ASP A 208 6.52 8.95 19.84
CA ASP A 208 7.27 8.67 18.61
C ASP A 208 7.42 9.89 17.68
N TRP A 209 6.63 10.95 17.86
CA TRP A 209 6.83 12.20 17.12
C TRP A 209 8.23 12.80 17.36
N LYS A 210 8.83 12.58 18.54
CA LYS A 210 10.18 13.09 18.88
C LYS A 210 11.29 12.35 18.13
N THR A 211 11.04 11.13 17.68
CA THR A 211 12.04 10.25 17.05
C THR A 211 11.88 10.16 15.54
N ASN A 212 10.62 10.17 15.06
CA ASN A 212 10.24 9.88 13.68
C ASN A 212 9.77 11.10 12.88
N TRP A 213 9.77 12.31 13.46
CA TRP A 213 9.37 13.53 12.77
C TRP A 213 10.46 14.61 12.82
N VAL A 214 10.50 15.43 11.78
CA VAL A 214 11.36 16.61 11.65
C VAL A 214 10.51 17.84 11.91
N ILE A 215 10.92 18.65 12.88
CA ILE A 215 10.32 19.95 13.14
C ILE A 215 11.02 20.96 12.24
N ASP A 216 10.27 21.57 11.33
CA ASP A 216 10.74 22.70 10.52
C ASP A 216 10.00 23.96 10.97
N SER A 217 10.69 24.70 11.82
CA SER A 217 10.24 25.94 12.43
C SER A 217 11.32 26.99 12.16
N PRO A 218 11.34 27.65 10.98
CA PRO A 218 12.37 28.60 10.60
C PRO A 218 12.54 29.75 11.60
N ALA A 219 11.51 30.03 12.41
CA ALA A 219 11.56 31.04 13.46
C ALA A 219 11.90 30.51 14.88
N ALA A 220 12.22 29.22 15.04
CA ALA A 220 12.39 28.56 16.35
C ALA A 220 11.21 28.74 17.34
N ASN A 221 10.07 29.24 16.86
CA ASN A 221 8.93 29.67 17.67
C ASN A 221 7.87 28.59 17.84
N LEU A 222 7.96 27.47 17.09
CA LEU A 222 7.11 26.32 17.30
C LEU A 222 7.75 25.34 18.29
N ILE A 223 7.19 25.26 19.48
CA ILE A 223 7.62 24.29 20.49
C ILE A 223 6.46 23.31 20.69
N PRO A 224 6.45 22.16 19.98
CA PRO A 224 5.54 21.08 20.33
C PRO A 224 5.88 20.58 21.74
N THR A 225 4.88 20.51 22.60
CA THR A 225 5.03 20.02 23.97
C THR A 225 3.99 18.97 24.27
N ASP A 226 4.37 17.96 25.06
CA ASP A 226 3.41 16.99 25.60
C ASP A 226 2.32 17.75 26.38
N TYR A 227 1.06 17.39 26.17
CA TYR A 227 -0.11 18.04 26.74
C TYR A 227 -1.05 17.01 27.36
N THR A 228 -1.77 17.41 28.41
CA THR A 228 -2.72 16.53 29.09
C THR A 228 -4.03 17.28 29.32
N GLU A 229 -5.13 16.67 28.90
CA GLU A 229 -6.48 17.21 29.09
C GLU A 229 -7.46 16.07 29.31
N ASN A 230 -8.39 16.22 30.25
CA ASN A 230 -9.44 15.23 30.53
C ASN A 230 -8.93 13.78 30.72
N GLY A 231 -7.73 13.64 31.29
CA GLY A 231 -7.09 12.34 31.54
C GLY A 231 -6.37 11.72 30.33
N LYS A 232 -6.42 12.36 29.16
CA LYS A 232 -5.64 11.97 27.97
C LYS A 232 -4.28 12.66 27.99
N SER A 233 -3.17 11.90 28.00
CA SER A 233 -1.80 12.41 28.24
C SER A 233 -0.86 12.36 27.04
N ASP A 234 -1.33 11.81 25.93
CA ASP A 234 -0.59 11.64 24.69
C ASP A 234 -0.72 12.87 23.76
N LEU A 235 -1.57 13.85 24.09
CA LEU A 235 -1.83 15.04 23.28
C LEU A 235 -0.57 15.89 23.02
N ILE A 236 -0.56 16.59 21.89
CA ILE A 236 0.55 17.50 21.53
C ILE A 236 0.01 18.92 21.40
N LEU A 237 0.57 19.84 22.19
CA LEU A 237 0.27 21.27 22.12
C LEU A 237 1.30 21.99 21.26
N PHE A 238 0.79 22.73 20.28
CA PHE A 238 1.54 23.67 19.46
C PHE A 238 1.17 25.07 19.93
N THR A 239 2.17 25.89 20.23
CA THR A 239 1.97 27.30 20.57
C THR A 239 2.69 28.15 19.55
N LEU A 240 1.93 28.98 18.83
CA LEU A 240 2.45 30.10 18.07
C LEU A 240 2.40 31.34 18.95
N PRO A 241 3.54 32.01 19.21
CA PRO A 241 3.58 33.15 20.09
C PRO A 241 2.86 34.36 19.49
N ILE A 242 2.34 35.21 20.38
CA ILE A 242 1.88 36.55 20.05
C ILE A 242 2.91 37.29 19.20
N GLY A 243 2.44 38.02 18.18
CA GLY A 243 3.29 38.80 17.28
C GLY A 243 3.82 38.02 16.06
N ALA A 244 3.63 36.70 15.98
CA ALA A 244 4.06 35.92 14.82
C ALA A 244 3.39 36.40 13.52
N GLN A 245 4.13 36.42 12.40
CA GLN A 245 3.68 36.95 11.10
C GLN A 245 4.10 36.09 9.89
N SER A 246 3.42 36.28 8.76
CA SER A 246 3.52 35.43 7.56
C SER A 246 4.87 35.41 6.85
N ASP A 247 5.71 36.43 7.06
CA ASP A 247 6.90 36.66 6.23
C ASP A 247 8.21 36.31 6.99
N GLU A 248 8.16 36.33 8.33
CA GLU A 248 9.31 36.02 9.21
C GLU A 248 9.14 34.67 9.91
N ASP A 249 7.91 34.29 10.28
CA ASP A 249 7.58 33.04 10.98
C ASP A 249 6.82 32.04 10.10
N GLY A 250 6.84 32.30 8.78
CA GLY A 250 5.75 32.08 7.84
C GLY A 250 5.21 30.67 7.61
N THR A 251 5.80 29.64 8.20
CA THR A 251 5.20 28.31 8.26
C THR A 251 5.89 27.52 9.35
N ASN A 252 5.13 27.10 10.37
CA ASN A 252 5.64 26.16 11.35
C ASN A 252 5.05 24.78 11.06
N LYS A 253 5.93 23.86 10.67
CA LYS A 253 5.57 22.54 10.14
C LYS A 253 6.23 21.45 10.97
N ILE A 254 5.51 20.35 11.14
CA ILE A 254 6.10 19.07 11.52
C ILE A 254 5.92 18.14 10.34
N MET A 255 7.03 17.56 9.90
CA MET A 255 7.13 16.72 8.70
C MET A 255 7.59 15.33 9.10
N THR A 256 7.15 14.30 8.40
CA THR A 256 7.69 12.94 8.63
C THR A 256 9.20 12.93 8.34
N LYS A 257 9.98 12.25 9.20
CA LYS A 257 11.44 12.19 9.08
C LYS A 257 11.84 11.21 7.97
N GLY A 258 12.93 11.51 7.28
CA GLY A 258 13.62 10.50 6.46
C GLY A 258 13.29 10.47 4.98
N GLY A 259 12.48 11.40 4.47
CA GLY A 259 12.10 11.35 3.06
C GLY A 259 11.24 10.12 2.76
N ASP A 260 10.48 9.66 3.76
CA ASP A 260 9.44 8.65 3.54
C ASP A 260 8.50 9.17 2.46
N ILE A 261 8.53 8.42 1.36
CA ILE A 261 7.81 8.68 0.14
C ILE A 261 6.39 8.17 0.36
N LEU A 262 5.51 9.07 0.78
CA LEU A 262 4.12 8.73 0.97
C LEU A 262 3.42 8.82 -0.37
N SER A 263 2.61 7.81 -0.66
CA SER A 263 1.91 7.64 -1.93
C SER A 263 0.41 7.50 -1.66
N TYR A 264 -0.31 6.66 -2.38
CA TYR A 264 -1.73 6.43 -2.14
C TYR A 264 -1.99 5.84 -0.74
N GLY A 265 -3.11 6.23 -0.15
CA GLY A 265 -3.48 5.87 1.21
C GLY A 265 -4.45 6.87 1.82
N THR A 266 -4.86 6.57 3.04
CA THR A 266 -5.70 7.43 3.86
C THR A 266 -4.86 8.08 4.95
N TYR A 267 -4.95 9.41 5.04
CA TYR A 267 -4.27 10.23 6.02
C TYR A 267 -5.33 10.91 6.87
N GLU A 268 -5.28 10.72 8.17
CA GLU A 268 -6.24 11.30 9.11
C GLU A 268 -5.49 12.11 10.15
N ALA A 269 -5.99 13.29 10.48
CA ALA A 269 -5.50 14.04 11.61
C ALA A 269 -6.65 14.63 12.39
N ARG A 270 -6.51 14.63 13.72
CA ARG A 270 -7.52 15.16 14.63
C ARG A 270 -6.92 16.25 15.49
N PHE A 271 -7.53 17.43 15.48
CA PHE A 271 -7.04 18.59 16.22
C PHE A 271 -8.16 19.51 16.68
N LYS A 272 -7.83 20.43 17.58
CA LYS A 272 -8.67 21.56 17.99
C LYS A 272 -7.85 22.82 18.22
N LEU A 273 -8.52 23.96 18.18
CA LEU A 273 -7.97 25.22 18.68
C LEU A 273 -8.28 25.32 20.17
N ALA A 274 -7.26 25.52 21.00
CA ALA A 274 -7.48 25.63 22.45
C ALA A 274 -8.13 26.97 22.81
N ASP A 275 -7.86 27.99 22.01
CA ASP A 275 -8.36 29.34 22.16
C ASP A 275 -8.47 29.98 20.76
N VAL A 276 -9.47 30.85 20.59
CA VAL A 276 -9.74 31.61 19.36
C VAL A 276 -9.54 33.12 19.51
N ASP A 277 -9.05 33.57 20.67
CA ASP A 277 -8.76 34.99 20.96
C ASP A 277 -7.55 35.55 20.18
N PHE A 278 -7.05 34.83 19.16
CA PHE A 278 -5.97 35.27 18.28
C PHE A 278 -6.44 36.18 17.14
N GLN A 279 -7.74 36.45 17.07
CA GLN A 279 -8.33 37.29 16.04
C GLN A 279 -7.82 38.73 16.12
N ASN A 280 -7.39 39.24 14.98
CA ASN A 280 -7.50 40.66 14.65
C ASN A 280 -8.03 40.76 13.22
N ASN A 281 -8.41 41.95 12.78
CA ASN A 281 -9.02 42.15 11.47
C ASN A 281 -8.08 42.01 10.25
N LYS A 282 -6.84 41.55 10.44
CA LYS A 282 -5.82 41.45 9.39
C LYS A 282 -4.99 40.15 9.45
N THR A 283 -5.24 39.28 10.41
CA THR A 283 -4.45 38.07 10.63
C THR A 283 -5.24 36.83 10.31
N GLY A 284 -4.84 36.19 9.22
CA GLY A 284 -5.31 34.86 8.88
C GLY A 284 -4.44 33.76 9.48
N VAL A 285 -5.03 32.58 9.60
CA VAL A 285 -4.39 31.39 10.18
C VAL A 285 -4.80 30.17 9.37
N TYR A 286 -3.84 29.33 9.01
CA TYR A 286 -4.05 27.98 8.52
C TYR A 286 -3.62 26.96 9.58
N VAL A 287 -4.44 25.93 9.82
CA VAL A 287 -4.12 24.77 10.66
C VAL A 287 -4.56 23.52 9.92
N GLY A 288 -3.66 22.59 9.61
CA GLY A 288 -4.08 21.41 8.86
C GLY A 288 -2.97 20.43 8.54
N MET A 289 -3.28 19.57 7.58
CA MET A 289 -2.45 18.49 7.09
C MET A 289 -2.28 18.61 5.58
N GLY A 290 -1.18 18.08 5.04
CA GLY A 290 -1.03 17.94 3.61
C GLY A 290 0.13 17.04 3.19
N LEU A 291 0.14 16.67 1.92
CA LEU A 291 1.20 15.94 1.25
C LEU A 291 1.95 16.91 0.33
N TRP A 292 3.28 17.01 0.49
CA TRP A 292 4.11 18.00 -0.19
C TRP A 292 5.29 17.35 -0.91
N ASN A 293 5.54 17.73 -2.17
CA ASN A 293 6.77 17.39 -2.87
C ASN A 293 7.80 18.53 -2.76
N PHE A 294 8.83 18.32 -1.94
CA PHE A 294 9.91 19.30 -1.72
C PHE A 294 11.12 19.14 -2.66
N ASN A 295 11.22 18.06 -3.43
CA ASN A 295 12.43 17.73 -4.17
C ASN A 295 12.25 17.75 -5.70
N GLY A 296 11.02 17.86 -6.19
CA GLY A 296 10.72 17.91 -7.62
C GLY A 296 10.91 19.30 -8.26
N PRO A 297 11.05 19.36 -9.61
CA PRO A 297 11.04 20.61 -10.37
C PRO A 297 9.68 21.34 -10.32
N LYS A 298 8.63 20.61 -9.89
CA LYS A 298 7.29 21.13 -9.63
C LYS A 298 7.01 21.06 -8.14
N GLN A 299 6.42 22.13 -7.61
CA GLN A 299 5.78 22.15 -6.31
C GLN A 299 4.42 21.47 -6.44
N GLN A 300 4.29 20.28 -5.86
CA GLN A 300 3.04 19.53 -5.78
C GLN A 300 2.58 19.48 -4.32
N GLU A 301 1.33 19.86 -4.08
CA GLU A 301 0.75 19.88 -2.75
C GLU A 301 -0.69 19.36 -2.79
N VAL A 302 -1.05 18.56 -1.81
CA VAL A 302 -2.43 18.25 -1.44
C VAL A 302 -2.59 18.66 0.00
N MET A 303 -3.48 19.60 0.30
CA MET A 303 -3.64 20.15 1.64
C MET A 303 -5.11 20.13 2.04
N MET A 304 -5.36 19.85 3.30
CA MET A 304 -6.66 19.95 3.93
C MET A 304 -6.49 20.54 5.33
N GLY A 305 -7.27 21.55 5.65
CA GLY A 305 -7.14 22.21 6.94
C GLY A 305 -8.26 23.19 7.24
N PHE A 306 -8.11 23.85 8.37
CA PHE A 306 -8.83 25.03 8.74
C PHE A 306 -8.07 26.26 8.24
N PHE A 307 -8.76 27.17 7.56
CA PHE A 307 -8.24 28.48 7.19
C PHE A 307 -9.14 29.54 7.81
N TYR A 308 -8.56 30.62 8.31
CA TYR A 308 -9.27 31.77 8.82
C TYR A 308 -8.66 33.00 8.17
N GLU A 309 -9.48 33.86 7.57
CA GLU A 309 -9.04 35.12 6.98
C GLU A 309 -10.07 36.21 7.33
N PRO A 310 -9.70 37.17 8.19
CA PRO A 310 -10.65 38.19 8.64
C PRO A 310 -11.14 39.07 7.48
N GLY A 311 -12.46 39.23 7.36
CA GLY A 311 -13.09 40.24 6.49
C GLY A 311 -13.50 39.75 5.09
N GLU A 312 -13.14 38.54 4.67
CA GLU A 312 -13.51 37.97 3.36
C GLU A 312 -14.44 36.74 3.45
N ASN A 313 -15.17 36.62 4.56
CA ASN A 313 -15.92 35.44 5.03
C ASN A 313 -14.99 34.42 5.70
N ASP A 314 -15.36 33.98 6.90
CA ASP A 314 -14.66 32.88 7.57
C ASP A 314 -14.96 31.60 6.78
N TYR A 315 -13.97 31.04 6.09
CA TYR A 315 -14.15 29.79 5.36
C TYR A 315 -13.07 28.78 5.65
N ILE A 316 -13.47 27.52 5.76
CA ILE A 316 -12.51 26.42 5.77
C ILE A 316 -11.99 26.19 4.37
N GLU A 317 -10.66 26.24 4.22
CA GLU A 317 -9.97 25.73 3.03
C GLU A 317 -9.85 24.21 3.14
N ILE A 318 -10.86 23.49 2.66
CA ILE A 318 -11.07 22.08 3.00
C ILE A 318 -10.18 21.15 2.19
N LEU A 319 -9.92 21.45 0.92
CA LEU A 319 -9.04 20.63 0.10
C LEU A 319 -8.45 21.45 -1.03
N THR A 320 -7.15 21.71 -0.94
CA THR A 320 -6.37 22.41 -1.95
C THR A 320 -5.40 21.45 -2.60
N THR A 321 -5.46 21.37 -3.93
CA THR A 321 -4.48 20.66 -4.75
C THR A 321 -3.72 21.69 -5.55
N LYS A 322 -2.40 21.54 -5.59
CA LYS A 322 -1.50 22.44 -6.29
C LYS A 322 -0.49 21.63 -7.08
N ASN A 323 -0.25 22.04 -8.31
CA ASN A 323 0.77 21.45 -9.18
C ASN A 323 1.34 22.53 -10.10
N ARG A 324 2.39 23.23 -9.65
CA ARG A 324 3.04 24.32 -10.40
C ARG A 324 4.55 24.12 -10.51
N ALA A 325 5.17 24.75 -11.51
CA ALA A 325 6.63 24.86 -11.54
C ALA A 325 7.11 25.66 -10.31
N ARG A 326 8.22 25.25 -9.67
CA ARG A 326 8.71 25.91 -8.46
C ARG A 326 9.06 27.39 -8.67
N ASP A 327 9.53 27.74 -9.86
CA ASP A 327 10.00 29.08 -10.20
C ASP A 327 8.89 30.03 -10.65
N ASP A 328 7.65 29.54 -10.74
CA ASP A 328 6.49 30.34 -11.17
C ASP A 328 5.78 30.96 -9.95
N SER A 329 6.52 31.72 -9.14
CA SER A 329 5.96 32.44 -7.99
C SER A 329 5.01 33.57 -8.42
N ASN A 330 5.02 33.93 -9.70
CA ASN A 330 4.30 35.06 -10.27
C ASN A 330 3.11 34.67 -11.14
N ASP A 331 2.63 33.40 -11.13
CA ASP A 331 1.40 33.00 -11.82
C ASP A 331 0.23 33.87 -11.35
N PRO A 332 -0.19 34.89 -12.13
CA PRO A 332 -1.16 35.89 -11.69
C PRO A 332 -2.58 35.34 -11.73
N ASP A 333 -2.79 34.21 -12.42
CA ASP A 333 -4.12 33.66 -12.64
C ASP A 333 -4.51 32.61 -11.60
N ASN A 334 -3.59 32.24 -10.70
CA ASN A 334 -3.81 31.22 -9.66
C ASN A 334 -4.38 29.91 -10.27
N LYS A 335 -4.11 29.66 -11.56
CA LYS A 335 -4.76 28.61 -12.38
C LYS A 335 -4.45 27.20 -11.89
N HIS A 336 -3.46 27.08 -11.01
CA HIS A 336 -2.98 25.84 -10.44
C HIS A 336 -3.45 25.61 -9.01
N HIS A 337 -4.31 26.47 -8.45
CA HIS A 337 -4.93 26.28 -7.14
C HIS A 337 -6.44 26.16 -7.30
N SER A 338 -6.99 25.00 -6.92
CA SER A 338 -8.42 24.89 -6.70
C SER A 338 -8.69 24.95 -5.20
N LYS A 339 -9.42 25.98 -4.74
CA LYS A 339 -9.88 26.12 -3.36
C LYS A 339 -11.36 25.80 -3.29
N ILE A 340 -11.79 25.05 -2.27
CA ILE A 340 -13.21 24.90 -1.96
C ILE A 340 -13.45 25.35 -0.53
N VAL A 341 -14.49 26.17 -0.40
CA VAL A 341 -14.97 26.82 0.80
C VAL A 341 -16.28 26.17 1.19
N ASP A 342 -16.37 25.68 2.43
CA ASP A 342 -17.64 25.32 3.05
C ASP A 342 -18.05 26.49 3.96
N PRO A 343 -19.11 27.22 3.58
CA PRO A 343 -19.57 28.38 4.34
C PRO A 343 -20.23 28.01 5.67
N ASP A 344 -20.61 26.74 5.87
CA ASP A 344 -21.34 26.32 7.07
C ASP A 344 -20.41 25.96 8.24
N VAL A 345 -19.09 25.95 8.01
CA VAL A 345 -18.12 25.64 9.06
C VAL A 345 -17.38 26.91 9.47
N VAL A 346 -17.71 27.41 10.66
CA VAL A 346 -17.10 28.61 11.24
C VAL A 346 -16.01 28.25 12.25
N LEU A 347 -15.23 29.26 12.64
CA LEU A 347 -14.14 29.11 13.61
C LEU A 347 -14.61 28.50 14.94
N GLU A 348 -15.82 28.85 15.40
CA GLU A 348 -16.40 28.30 16.63
C GLU A 348 -16.50 26.77 16.59
N ASN A 349 -16.60 26.16 15.40
CA ASN A 349 -16.64 24.71 15.27
C ASN A 349 -15.30 24.02 15.61
N PHE A 350 -14.18 24.76 15.69
CA PHE A 350 -12.84 24.24 16.05
C PHE A 350 -12.37 24.69 17.43
N SER A 351 -13.01 25.71 18.01
CA SER A 351 -12.69 26.20 19.35
C SER A 351 -13.13 25.18 20.40
N GLY A 352 -12.17 24.64 21.17
CA GLY A 352 -12.44 23.69 22.26
C GLY A 352 -12.95 22.31 21.82
N LYS A 353 -13.26 22.10 20.54
CA LYS A 353 -13.83 20.86 19.99
C LYS A 353 -12.87 20.20 19.01
N PHE A 354 -12.54 18.92 19.25
CA PHE A 354 -11.76 18.13 18.31
C PHE A 354 -12.55 17.85 17.02
N ARG A 355 -11.89 18.08 15.89
CA ARG A 355 -12.37 17.79 14.54
C ARG A 355 -11.39 16.86 13.85
N THR A 356 -11.90 15.95 13.05
CA THR A 356 -11.08 15.03 12.27
C THR A 356 -11.10 15.46 10.81
N ILE A 357 -9.92 15.71 10.26
CA ILE A 357 -9.71 15.86 8.82
C ILE A 357 -9.15 14.57 8.25
N LYS A 358 -9.60 14.17 7.07
CA LYS A 358 -9.15 12.95 6.40
C LYS A 358 -8.96 13.17 4.90
N LEU A 359 -7.78 12.80 4.41
CA LEU A 359 -7.42 12.76 3.00
C LEU A 359 -7.37 11.30 2.55
N VAL A 360 -8.20 10.92 1.59
CA VAL A 360 -8.11 9.64 0.89
C VAL A 360 -7.46 9.91 -0.46
N TYR A 361 -6.23 9.47 -0.62
CA TYR A 361 -5.42 9.70 -1.81
C TYR A 361 -5.32 8.40 -2.60
N GLU A 362 -5.87 8.39 -3.81
CA GLU A 362 -5.97 7.21 -4.68
C GLU A 362 -5.41 7.54 -6.07
N PRO A 363 -5.11 6.52 -6.90
CA PRO A 363 -4.71 6.76 -8.29
C PRO A 363 -5.73 7.65 -9.03
N GLY A 364 -5.27 8.83 -9.44
CA GLY A 364 -6.07 9.79 -10.21
C GLY A 364 -7.16 10.53 -9.44
N LYS A 365 -7.26 10.37 -8.11
CA LYS A 365 -8.21 11.14 -7.29
C LYS A 365 -7.74 11.38 -5.86
N VAL A 366 -8.20 12.49 -5.28
CA VAL A 366 -8.05 12.79 -3.85
C VAL A 366 -9.41 13.17 -3.30
N SER A 367 -9.82 12.57 -2.19
CA SER A 367 -11.04 12.93 -1.47
C SER A 367 -10.72 13.48 -0.09
N GLY A 368 -11.39 14.58 0.30
CA GLY A 368 -11.27 15.23 1.60
C GLY A 368 -12.54 15.04 2.42
N TYR A 369 -12.39 14.69 3.70
CA TYR A 369 -13.48 14.44 4.62
C TYR A 369 -13.30 15.22 5.93
N LEU A 370 -14.38 15.78 6.45
CA LEU A 370 -14.44 16.43 7.75
C LEU A 370 -15.43 15.68 8.65
N ASP A 371 -14.92 15.11 9.75
CA ASP A 371 -15.66 14.20 10.63
C ASP A 371 -16.39 13.11 9.85
N ASP A 372 -15.67 12.44 8.96
CA ASP A 372 -16.16 11.38 8.06
C ASP A 372 -17.19 11.79 7.00
N ASN A 373 -17.61 13.05 6.98
CA ASN A 373 -18.44 13.57 5.90
C ASN A 373 -17.56 13.90 4.70
N LEU A 374 -17.85 13.28 3.56
CA LEU A 374 -17.18 13.63 2.30
C LEU A 374 -17.50 15.09 1.98
N ILE A 375 -16.47 15.91 1.89
CA ILE A 375 -16.63 17.30 1.51
C ILE A 375 -16.32 17.50 0.03
N LEU A 376 -15.29 16.82 -0.47
CA LEU A 376 -14.88 16.96 -1.87
C LEU A 376 -14.12 15.75 -2.38
N THR A 377 -14.26 15.50 -3.68
CA THR A 377 -13.34 14.68 -4.48
C THR A 377 -12.77 15.53 -5.62
N LYS A 378 -11.46 15.48 -5.82
CA LYS A 378 -10.76 16.04 -6.98
C LYS A 378 -10.13 14.94 -7.80
N THR A 379 -10.08 15.19 -9.11
CA THR A 379 -9.46 14.30 -10.11
C THR A 379 -8.46 15.05 -10.98
N ASP A 380 -8.31 16.36 -10.78
CA ASP A 380 -7.40 17.25 -11.47
C ASP A 380 -6.18 17.59 -10.60
N LEU A 381 -5.04 17.87 -11.26
CA LEU A 381 -3.79 18.26 -10.60
C LEU A 381 -3.31 17.27 -9.51
N ILE A 382 -3.74 16.01 -9.60
CA ILE A 382 -3.38 14.95 -8.67
C ILE A 382 -1.89 14.67 -8.83
N PRO A 383 -1.09 14.83 -7.77
CA PRO A 383 0.33 14.52 -7.85
C PRO A 383 0.54 13.07 -8.29
N SER A 384 1.64 12.80 -8.99
CA SER A 384 2.07 11.44 -9.32
C SER A 384 3.35 11.07 -8.60
N GLU A 385 3.97 12.06 -7.97
CA GLU A 385 5.25 11.92 -7.30
C GLU A 385 5.06 11.58 -5.83
N PRO A 386 6.05 10.90 -5.24
CA PRO A 386 6.27 10.86 -3.80
C PRO A 386 6.04 12.19 -3.10
N MET A 387 5.34 12.15 -1.96
CA MET A 387 5.11 13.34 -1.14
C MET A 387 5.44 13.08 0.34
N THR A 388 5.81 14.13 1.03
CA THR A 388 6.05 14.15 2.48
C THR A 388 4.77 14.60 3.17
N LEU A 389 4.35 13.88 4.22
CA LEU A 389 3.26 14.34 5.07
C LEU A 389 3.73 15.49 5.95
N VAL A 390 2.93 16.54 5.93
CA VAL A 390 3.10 17.77 6.68
C VAL A 390 1.85 17.96 7.52
N ILE A 391 2.02 18.17 8.81
CA ILE A 391 1.01 18.82 9.64
C ILE A 391 1.58 20.14 10.15
N GLY A 392 0.72 21.13 10.39
CA GLY A 392 1.25 22.37 10.91
C GLY A 392 0.27 23.52 10.97
N THR A 393 0.86 24.66 11.29
CA THR A 393 0.17 25.92 11.48
C THR A 393 0.91 27.02 10.72
N ARG A 394 0.17 27.93 10.11
CA ARG A 394 0.72 29.05 9.35
C ARG A 394 -0.08 30.30 9.64
N VAL A 395 0.61 31.41 9.86
CA VAL A 395 -0.02 32.74 9.87
C VAL A 395 -0.05 33.26 8.43
N THR A 396 -1.21 33.72 7.97
CA THR A 396 -1.41 34.28 6.62
C THR A 396 -1.90 35.71 6.75
N GLY A 397 -0.98 36.67 6.59
CA GLY A 397 -1.25 38.09 6.78
C GLY A 397 -1.22 38.52 8.25
N GLY A 398 -0.87 39.79 8.47
CA GLY A 398 -0.88 40.44 9.79
C GLY A 398 0.06 39.82 10.83
N ARG A 399 -0.23 40.09 12.12
CA ARG A 399 0.51 39.60 13.30
C ARG A 399 -0.47 39.05 14.33
N LEU A 400 -0.23 37.89 14.92
CA LEU A 400 -1.11 37.36 15.98
C LEU A 400 -1.24 38.36 17.15
N SER A 401 -2.48 38.61 17.60
CA SER A 401 -2.78 39.47 18.76
C SER A 401 -2.65 38.76 20.11
N SER A 402 -2.59 37.43 20.09
CA SER A 402 -2.39 36.57 21.25
C SER A 402 -1.71 35.26 20.83
N ASN A 403 -1.40 34.38 21.80
CA ASN A 403 -0.82 33.09 21.46
C ASN A 403 -1.88 32.19 20.82
N LEU A 404 -1.62 31.69 19.62
CA LEU A 404 -2.45 30.67 18.99
C LEU A 404 -2.01 29.29 19.48
N LYS A 405 -2.96 28.56 20.07
CA LYS A 405 -2.73 27.22 20.62
C LYS A 405 -3.51 26.17 19.83
N VAL A 406 -2.81 25.19 19.29
CA VAL A 406 -3.41 24.06 18.56
C VAL A 406 -3.07 22.78 19.30
N ILE A 407 -4.09 21.98 19.62
CA ILE A 407 -3.93 20.69 20.29
C ILE A 407 -4.19 19.60 19.25
N TRP A 408 -3.20 18.75 19.03
CA TRP A 408 -3.31 17.57 18.18
C TRP A 408 -3.60 16.34 19.02
N ASP A 409 -4.56 15.55 18.54
CA ASP A 409 -5.05 14.33 19.17
C ASP A 409 -4.48 13.07 18.53
N TYR A 410 -4.37 13.05 17.21
CA TYR A 410 -3.62 12.01 16.50
C TYR A 410 -3.32 12.44 15.08
N VAL A 411 -2.32 11.79 14.49
CA VAL A 411 -2.16 11.67 13.05
C VAL A 411 -2.05 10.17 12.76
N LYS A 412 -2.97 9.68 11.95
CA LYS A 412 -3.07 8.28 11.57
C LYS A 412 -2.85 8.17 10.08
N ILE A 413 -1.98 7.25 9.70
CA ILE A 413 -1.69 6.98 8.31
C ILE A 413 -2.06 5.54 8.04
N THR A 414 -2.94 5.34 7.08
CA THR A 414 -3.36 4.03 6.60
C THR A 414 -2.96 3.95 5.14
N TYR A 415 -1.76 3.43 4.89
CA TYR A 415 -1.29 3.22 3.53
C TYR A 415 -2.06 2.06 2.90
N GLU A 416 -2.66 2.26 1.74
CA GLU A 416 -2.92 1.12 0.85
C GLU A 416 -1.60 0.84 0.16
N VAL A 417 -0.68 0.04 0.74
CA VAL A 417 0.72 -0.11 0.27
C VAL A 417 0.81 -0.01 -1.25
N PRO A 418 1.15 1.18 -1.79
CA PRO A 418 1.50 1.30 -3.16
C PRO A 418 2.97 0.95 -3.19
N PRO A 419 3.45 0.58 -4.36
CA PRO A 419 4.50 -0.38 -4.37
C PRO A 419 5.80 0.38 -4.37
N LEU A 420 6.68 0.02 -3.45
CA LEU A 420 7.97 0.66 -3.26
C LEU A 420 8.73 0.75 -4.61
N LYS A 421 8.70 1.92 -5.25
CA LYS A 421 9.69 2.30 -6.26
C LYS A 421 11.02 2.53 -5.56
N LYS A 422 11.78 1.45 -5.36
CA LYS A 422 13.20 1.54 -5.00
C LYS A 422 14.02 1.82 -6.27
N ASN A 423 14.21 3.09 -6.58
CA ASN A 423 15.38 3.49 -7.36
C ASN A 423 16.58 3.50 -6.41
N PHE A 424 17.37 2.42 -6.42
CA PHE A 424 18.72 2.48 -5.87
C PHE A 424 19.66 3.04 -6.95
N ASP A 425 20.05 4.30 -6.80
CA ASP A 425 21.22 4.81 -7.49
C ASP A 425 22.47 4.29 -6.78
N VAL A 426 23.17 3.36 -7.42
CA VAL A 426 24.50 2.91 -6.99
C VAL A 426 25.52 3.95 -7.45
N TYR A 427 25.96 4.81 -6.52
CA TYR A 427 27.10 5.69 -6.77
C TYR A 427 28.41 4.89 -6.65
N PHE A 428 29.16 4.81 -7.75
CA PHE A 428 30.56 4.36 -7.72
C PHE A 428 31.45 5.57 -7.45
N ILE A 429 32.05 5.66 -6.26
CA ILE A 429 33.13 6.61 -6.00
C ILE A 429 34.39 6.04 -6.64
N GLY A 430 34.90 6.70 -7.68
CA GLY A 430 36.14 6.34 -8.35
C GLY A 430 37.34 6.49 -7.42
N GLY A 431 37.91 5.36 -6.99
CA GLY A 431 39.21 5.31 -6.32
C GLY A 431 40.33 5.03 -7.33
N THR A 432 41.44 5.77 -7.23
CA THR A 432 42.65 5.59 -8.04
C THR A 432 43.38 4.29 -7.69
N LYS A 433 44.00 3.67 -8.72
CA LYS A 433 44.79 2.42 -8.61
C LYS A 433 45.95 2.56 -7.63
N ASN A 434 46.10 1.57 -6.73
CA ASN A 434 47.36 1.24 -6.07
C ASN A 434 47.89 -0.08 -6.67
N PRO A 435 49.20 -0.24 -7.00
CA PRO A 435 49.68 -1.40 -7.76
C PRO A 435 49.64 -2.77 -7.05
N ASN A 436 49.45 -2.84 -5.72
CA ASN A 436 49.78 -4.06 -4.95
C ASN A 436 48.76 -4.51 -3.88
N GLY A 437 47.44 -4.38 -4.06
CA GLY A 437 46.53 -4.77 -2.97
C GLY A 437 45.12 -5.15 -3.37
N LEU A 438 44.77 -6.41 -3.09
CA LEU A 438 43.40 -6.94 -3.06
C LEU A 438 42.54 -6.11 -2.09
N VAL A 439 41.48 -5.48 -2.59
CA VAL A 439 40.46 -4.81 -1.75
C VAL A 439 39.32 -5.79 -1.55
N ILE A 440 39.19 -6.37 -0.35
CA ILE A 440 37.98 -7.08 0.07
C ILE A 440 37.03 -6.02 0.66
N MET A 441 36.04 -5.58 -0.11
CA MET A 441 34.93 -4.80 0.44
C MET A 441 33.95 -5.75 1.14
N LYS A 442 33.88 -5.66 2.47
CA LYS A 442 32.89 -6.36 3.27
C LYS A 442 31.72 -5.41 3.52
N ASN A 443 30.76 -5.39 2.60
CA ASN A 443 29.40 -4.95 2.91
C ASN A 443 28.51 -6.19 2.77
N VAL A 444 28.21 -6.81 3.91
CA VAL A 444 27.16 -7.81 4.01
C VAL A 444 25.85 -7.03 3.95
N ILE A 445 25.27 -6.95 2.76
CA ILE A 445 23.85 -6.60 2.60
C ILE A 445 23.09 -7.80 3.15
N ASN A 446 22.27 -7.57 4.19
CA ASN A 446 21.43 -8.59 4.77
C ASN A 446 20.53 -9.23 3.69
N GLY A 447 20.89 -10.44 3.25
CA GLY A 447 19.96 -11.50 2.94
C GLY A 447 19.40 -11.67 1.53
N ILE A 448 19.83 -10.93 0.50
CA ILE A 448 19.17 -11.02 -0.83
C ILE A 448 20.09 -11.44 -1.98
N TYR A 449 21.40 -11.29 -1.87
CA TYR A 449 22.32 -11.69 -2.94
C TYR A 449 23.43 -12.58 -2.41
N THR A 450 23.66 -13.69 -3.10
CA THR A 450 24.83 -14.54 -2.88
C THR A 450 26.06 -13.87 -3.48
N LEU A 451 27.25 -14.30 -3.03
CA LEU A 451 28.52 -13.82 -3.58
C LEU A 451 28.62 -14.08 -5.10
N ASP A 452 27.94 -15.13 -5.57
CA ASP A 452 27.93 -15.54 -6.98
C ASP A 452 27.08 -14.60 -7.84
N ASP A 453 25.94 -14.12 -7.33
CA ASP A 453 25.09 -13.14 -8.02
C ASP A 453 25.86 -11.84 -8.31
N VAL A 454 26.62 -11.38 -7.33
CA VAL A 454 27.48 -10.19 -7.45
C VAL A 454 28.62 -10.46 -8.43
N SER A 455 29.24 -11.65 -8.39
CA SER A 455 30.31 -12.03 -9.32
C SER A 455 29.83 -12.07 -10.77
N GLN A 456 28.63 -12.59 -11.02
CA GLN A 456 28.06 -12.71 -12.36
C GLN A 456 27.70 -11.34 -12.95
N LEU A 457 27.11 -10.45 -12.15
CA LEU A 457 26.77 -9.09 -12.56
C LEU A 457 28.03 -8.26 -12.94
N VAL A 458 29.11 -8.42 -12.17
CA VAL A 458 30.40 -7.77 -12.45
C VAL A 458 31.02 -8.31 -13.74
N ARG A 459 30.96 -9.62 -13.99
CA ARG A 459 31.49 -10.22 -15.23
C ARG A 459 30.73 -9.73 -16.47
N GLU A 460 29.40 -9.61 -16.39
CA GLU A 460 28.59 -9.10 -17.51
C GLU A 460 28.92 -7.65 -17.86
N LYS A 461 29.05 -6.77 -16.84
CA LYS A 461 29.42 -5.37 -17.09
C LYS A 461 30.83 -5.23 -17.63
N LEU A 462 31.80 -6.01 -17.13
CA LEU A 462 33.16 -6.02 -17.68
C LEU A 462 33.21 -6.53 -19.11
N ARG A 463 32.32 -7.45 -19.49
CA ARG A 463 32.20 -7.96 -20.86
C ARG A 463 31.64 -6.89 -21.80
N LYS A 464 30.66 -6.10 -21.36
CA LYS A 464 30.07 -4.97 -22.11
C LYS A 464 31.00 -3.76 -22.24
N MET A 465 31.97 -3.59 -21.34
CA MET A 465 32.98 -2.52 -21.43
C MET A 465 34.19 -2.89 -22.30
N LYS A 466 34.34 -4.16 -22.68
CA LYS A 466 35.41 -4.65 -23.56
C LYS A 466 34.96 -4.85 -25.01
N SER A 467 33.65 -4.79 -25.26
CA SER A 467 33.04 -4.61 -26.58
C SER A 467 32.84 -3.13 -26.85
#